data_AF-A0A4V2RE78-F1
#
_entry.id   AF-A0A4V2RE78-F1
#
_cell.length_a   1.000
_cell.length_b   1.000
_cell.length_c   1.000
_cell.angle_alpha   90.00
_cell.angle_beta   90.00
_cell.angle_gamma   90.00
#
_symmetry.space_group_name_H-M   'P 1'
#
loop_
_entity.id
_entity.type
_entity.pdbx_description
1 polymer ?
#
loop_
_entity_poly.entity_id
_entity_poly.type
_entity_poly.pdbx_seq_one_letter_code
_entity_poly.pdbx_strand_id
1 'polypeptide(L)'
;MKINYSVSNLRRLVSTPQVEIRPITILLGRNSVGKSTFLRSFPLLRQSVETKSSAPILWYGDYVDFGEFRGAVTNNDEDKSVRFSFNFEHFSTTVHSSDYIAVGGNIRANTRSLRFDDVGITYSVRSSAGLTGRDTITLTIPSLQLELSIGFADSRNFVRSLLLNGEELKPTFSDIEIYFSQGNIFANAAFFRIGKESKLVGEPKQSVFLRAIQKELDRYVDGRISRTTIASEGVKNITKE
;
A
#
# COMPACT_ATOMS: atom_id res chain seq x y z
N MET A 1 19.69 2.00 1.98
CA MET A 1 18.44 1.60 1.32
C MET A 1 18.26 2.50 0.11
N LYS A 2 18.16 1.93 -1.09
CA LYS A 2 17.80 2.68 -2.30
C LYS A 2 16.34 2.42 -2.63
N ILE A 3 15.68 3.40 -3.22
CA ILE A 3 14.28 3.30 -3.63
C ILE A 3 14.22 3.48 -5.14
N ASN A 4 13.74 2.46 -5.83
CA ASN A 4 13.38 2.50 -7.22
C ASN A 4 11.86 2.72 -7.33
N TYR A 5 11.44 3.57 -8.25
CA TYR A 5 10.03 3.89 -8.45
C TYR A 5 9.64 3.76 -9.93
N SER A 6 8.47 3.18 -10.17
CA SER A 6 7.83 3.18 -11.49
C SER A 6 6.34 3.44 -11.38
N VAL A 7 5.77 3.96 -12.46
CA VAL A 7 4.33 4.16 -12.62
C VAL A 7 3.87 3.60 -13.96
N SER A 8 2.67 3.03 -14.00
CA SER A 8 2.06 2.53 -15.23
C SER A 8 0.59 2.95 -15.34
N ASN A 9 0.14 3.09 -16.58
CA ASN A 9 -1.18 3.58 -16.97
C ASN A 9 -1.57 4.95 -16.40
N LEU A 10 -0.62 5.86 -16.17
CA LEU A 10 -0.89 7.22 -15.70
C LEU A 10 -0.70 8.24 -16.84
N ARG A 11 -1.79 8.82 -17.35
CA ARG A 11 -1.82 9.77 -18.48
C ARG A 11 -1.05 9.21 -19.68
N ARG A 12 0.09 9.81 -20.06
CA ARG A 12 0.93 9.36 -21.19
C ARG A 12 1.89 8.23 -20.81
N LEU A 13 2.01 7.90 -19.52
CA LEU A 13 2.92 6.87 -19.01
C LEU A 13 2.23 5.51 -19.06
N VAL A 14 2.28 4.85 -20.22
CA VAL A 14 1.79 3.46 -20.38
C VAL A 14 2.53 2.54 -19.41
N SER A 15 3.86 2.63 -19.41
CA SER A 15 4.76 1.97 -18.46
C SER A 15 6.04 2.77 -18.37
N THR A 16 6.56 2.96 -17.16
CA THR A 16 7.90 3.53 -16.96
C THR A 16 8.86 2.43 -16.50
N PRO A 17 10.16 2.53 -16.85
CA PRO A 17 11.16 1.71 -16.19
C PRO A 17 11.20 2.02 -14.68
N GLN A 18 11.84 1.13 -13.92
CA GLN A 18 12.24 1.43 -12.55
C GLN A 18 13.28 2.55 -12.57
N VAL A 19 12.97 3.66 -11.90
CA VAL A 19 13.86 4.82 -11.78
C VAL A 19 14.37 4.89 -10.34
N GLU A 20 15.68 4.77 -10.16
CA GLU A 20 16.33 5.01 -8.88
C GLU A 20 16.15 6.47 -8.46
N ILE A 21 15.52 6.69 -7.31
CA ILE A 21 15.31 8.03 -6.77
C ILE A 21 16.54 8.42 -5.96
N ARG A 22 17.37 9.29 -6.56
CA ARG A 22 18.55 9.89 -5.91
C ARG A 22 18.23 11.32 -5.44
N PRO A 23 18.96 11.85 -4.42
CA PRO A 23 18.75 13.21 -3.93
C PRO A 23 18.70 14.29 -5.01
N ILE A 24 19.47 14.09 -6.09
CA ILE A 24 19.37 14.87 -7.32
C ILE A 24 19.07 13.90 -8.47
N THR A 25 17.89 14.03 -9.07
CA THR A 25 17.45 13.23 -10.21
C THR A 25 16.98 14.17 -11.32
N ILE A 26 17.60 14.12 -12.50
CA ILE A 26 17.28 14.98 -13.64
C ILE A 26 16.58 14.16 -14.71
N LEU A 27 15.35 14.55 -15.09
CA LEU A 27 14.61 13.91 -16.17
C LEU A 27 14.78 14.67 -17.48
N LEU A 28 15.40 14.01 -18.47
CA LEU A 28 15.59 14.53 -19.83
C LEU A 28 14.72 13.75 -20.84
N GLY A 29 14.31 14.41 -21.92
CA GLY A 29 13.53 13.78 -22.99
C GLY A 29 12.67 14.76 -23.79
N ARG A 30 12.08 14.30 -24.89
CA ARG A 30 11.23 15.12 -25.78
C ARG A 30 10.02 15.71 -25.05
N ASN A 31 9.47 16.79 -25.57
CA ASN A 31 8.23 17.36 -25.05
C ASN A 31 7.08 16.36 -25.18
N SER A 32 6.15 16.41 -24.22
CA SER A 32 4.94 15.59 -24.21
C SER A 32 5.14 14.06 -24.05
N VAL A 33 6.34 13.58 -23.72
CA VAL A 33 6.60 12.14 -23.44
C VAL A 33 6.19 11.69 -22.03
N GLY A 34 5.66 12.59 -21.20
CA GLY A 34 5.19 12.27 -19.84
C GLY A 34 6.13 12.63 -18.69
N LYS A 35 7.23 13.37 -18.93
CA LYS A 35 8.14 13.84 -17.87
C LYS A 35 7.40 14.56 -16.73
N SER A 36 6.53 15.51 -17.08
CA SER A 36 5.72 16.25 -16.10
C SER A 36 4.73 15.35 -15.38
N THR A 37 4.16 14.35 -16.06
CA THR A 37 3.28 13.35 -15.42
C THR A 37 4.05 12.54 -14.38
N PHE A 38 5.26 12.09 -14.70
CA PHE A 38 6.10 11.33 -13.78
C PHE A 38 6.49 12.17 -12.56
N LEU A 39 6.94 13.41 -12.78
CA LEU A 39 7.24 14.33 -11.67
C LEU A 39 6.01 14.66 -10.82
N ARG A 40 4.83 14.73 -11.42
CA ARG A 40 3.56 14.98 -10.72
C ARG A 40 3.01 13.75 -9.99
N SER A 41 3.52 12.55 -10.24
CA SER A 41 3.07 11.37 -9.49
C SER A 41 3.54 11.42 -8.02
N PHE A 42 4.67 12.07 -7.72
CA PHE A 42 5.13 12.26 -6.33
C PHE A 42 4.22 13.17 -5.51
N PRO A 43 3.87 14.40 -5.94
CA PRO A 43 2.89 15.21 -5.22
C PRO A 43 1.49 14.57 -5.21
N LEU A 44 1.11 13.79 -6.24
CA LEU A 44 -0.12 12.99 -6.21
C LEU A 44 -0.10 11.98 -5.06
N LEU A 45 0.98 11.23 -4.91
CA LEU A 45 1.16 10.29 -3.81
C LEU A 45 1.15 11.02 -2.47
N ARG A 46 1.86 12.14 -2.36
CA ARG A 46 1.92 12.97 -1.16
C ARG A 46 0.53 13.43 -0.72
N GLN A 47 -0.23 14.08 -1.61
CA GLN A 47 -1.55 14.62 -1.26
C GLN A 47 -2.54 13.51 -0.89
N SER A 48 -2.41 12.35 -1.55
CA SER A 48 -3.20 11.16 -1.24
C SER A 48 -2.89 10.61 0.15
N VAL A 49 -1.62 10.68 0.60
CA VAL A 49 -1.19 10.22 1.93
C VAL A 49 -1.58 11.20 3.02
N GLU A 50 -1.37 12.49 2.79
CA GLU A 50 -1.57 13.56 3.79
C GLU A 50 -3.05 13.86 4.04
N THR A 51 -3.92 13.59 3.08
CA THR A 51 -5.35 13.88 3.18
C THR A 51 -6.16 12.64 3.51
N LYS A 52 -7.03 12.74 4.52
CA LYS A 52 -8.05 11.73 4.77
C LYS A 52 -9.08 11.76 3.65
N SER A 53 -9.08 10.72 2.83
CA SER A 53 -10.02 10.55 1.72
C SER A 53 -10.70 9.18 1.82
N SER A 54 -11.90 9.07 1.26
CA SER A 54 -12.60 7.79 1.08
C SER A 54 -11.99 6.96 -0.07
N ALA A 55 -11.12 7.56 -0.89
CA ALA A 55 -10.41 6.91 -1.98
C ALA A 55 -8.91 6.74 -1.66
N PRO A 56 -8.26 5.70 -2.20
CA PRO A 56 -6.83 5.44 -1.97
C PRO A 56 -5.89 6.44 -2.66
N ILE A 57 -6.37 7.08 -3.73
CA ILE A 57 -5.68 8.17 -4.43
C ILE A 57 -6.62 9.36 -4.51
N LEU A 58 -6.11 10.52 -4.13
CA LEU A 58 -6.77 11.81 -4.29
C LEU A 58 -6.29 12.43 -5.60
N TRP A 59 -7.06 12.27 -6.68
CA TRP A 59 -6.67 12.73 -8.02
C TRP A 59 -6.63 14.26 -8.17
N TYR A 60 -7.36 14.98 -7.33
CA TYR A 60 -7.44 16.44 -7.32
C TYR A 60 -7.19 16.97 -5.90
N GLY A 61 -6.24 17.89 -5.75
CA GLY A 61 -5.90 18.49 -4.46
C GLY A 61 -4.89 19.62 -4.58
N ASP A 62 -4.39 20.08 -3.44
CA ASP A 62 -3.57 21.29 -3.34
C ASP A 62 -2.24 21.23 -4.10
N TYR A 63 -1.68 20.03 -4.29
CA TYR A 63 -0.39 19.86 -4.93
C TYR A 63 -0.48 19.58 -6.43
N VAL A 64 -1.46 18.78 -6.85
CA VAL A 64 -1.69 18.43 -8.26
C VAL A 64 -3.16 18.18 -8.58
N ASP A 65 -3.49 18.48 -9.84
CA ASP A 65 -4.77 18.21 -10.46
C ASP A 65 -4.59 17.20 -11.62
N PHE A 66 -5.09 15.99 -11.40
CA PHE A 66 -5.28 14.97 -12.44
C PHE A 66 -6.74 14.85 -12.90
N GLY A 67 -7.67 15.61 -12.31
CA GLY A 67 -9.11 15.51 -12.50
C GLY A 67 -9.69 14.28 -11.80
N GLU A 68 -10.46 13.49 -12.54
CA GLU A 68 -11.00 12.21 -12.10
C GLU A 68 -10.15 11.04 -12.62
N PHE A 69 -10.43 9.82 -12.14
CA PHE A 69 -9.73 8.60 -12.58
C PHE A 69 -9.69 8.48 -14.10
N ARG A 70 -10.82 8.71 -14.78
CA ARG A 70 -10.93 8.66 -16.24
C ARG A 70 -9.92 9.55 -16.95
N GLY A 71 -9.69 10.77 -16.43
CA GLY A 71 -8.70 11.69 -16.99
C GLY A 71 -7.27 11.35 -16.61
N ALA A 72 -7.08 10.60 -15.51
CA ALA A 72 -5.78 10.19 -15.00
C ALA A 72 -5.26 8.91 -15.65
N VAL A 73 -6.13 7.95 -15.98
CA VAL A 73 -5.75 6.68 -16.59
C VAL A 73 -5.35 6.86 -18.05
N THR A 74 -4.38 6.07 -18.52
CA THR A 74 -3.93 6.14 -19.90
C THR A 74 -5.06 5.86 -20.89
N ASN A 75 -5.14 6.69 -21.93
CA ASN A 75 -6.16 6.63 -22.99
C ASN A 75 -7.61 6.73 -22.48
N ASN A 76 -7.82 7.21 -21.25
CA ASN A 76 -9.13 7.24 -20.59
C ASN A 76 -9.80 5.86 -20.49
N ASP A 77 -9.00 4.80 -20.46
CA ASP A 77 -9.42 3.40 -20.40
C ASP A 77 -9.69 3.00 -18.93
N GLU A 78 -10.93 3.12 -18.49
CA GLU A 78 -11.33 2.88 -17.09
C GLU A 78 -11.31 1.41 -16.68
N ASP A 79 -11.23 0.49 -17.64
CA ASP A 79 -11.08 -0.95 -17.38
C ASP A 79 -9.66 -1.29 -16.90
N LYS A 80 -8.70 -0.39 -17.13
CA LYS A 80 -7.31 -0.53 -16.68
C LYS A 80 -7.09 0.07 -15.31
N SER A 81 -6.10 -0.51 -14.63
CA SER A 81 -5.63 -0.01 -13.34
C SER A 81 -4.39 0.85 -13.50
N VAL A 82 -4.32 1.93 -12.73
CA VAL A 82 -3.08 2.71 -12.54
C VAL A 82 -2.24 2.01 -11.50
N ARG A 83 -0.94 1.82 -11.75
CA ARG A 83 -0.04 1.15 -10.80
C ARG A 83 1.12 2.03 -10.38
N PHE A 84 1.42 2.02 -9.09
CA PHE A 84 2.56 2.65 -8.46
C PHE A 84 3.43 1.56 -7.84
N SER A 85 4.64 1.39 -8.34
CA SER A 85 5.55 0.34 -7.87
C SER A 85 6.78 0.97 -7.22
N PHE A 86 7.14 0.42 -6.07
CA PHE A 86 8.28 0.79 -5.27
C PHE A 86 9.14 -0.44 -5.08
N ASN A 87 10.43 -0.32 -5.31
CA ASN A 87 11.39 -1.38 -5.10
C ASN A 87 12.49 -0.88 -4.15
N PHE A 88 12.78 -1.67 -3.12
CA PHE A 88 13.67 -1.30 -2.04
C PHE A 88 14.89 -2.21 -2.04
N GLU A 89 16.06 -1.65 -2.33
CA GLU A 89 17.33 -2.37 -2.23
C GLU A 89 17.90 -2.30 -0.81
N HIS A 90 18.41 -3.44 -0.33
CA HIS A 90 18.94 -3.67 1.01
C HIS A 90 17.94 -3.27 2.09
N PHE A 91 16.71 -3.76 1.95
CA PHE A 91 15.62 -3.52 2.90
C PHE A 91 15.87 -4.29 4.20
N SER A 92 15.73 -3.60 5.34
CA SER A 92 15.80 -4.25 6.64
C SER A 92 14.65 -3.79 7.52
N THR A 93 14.03 -4.75 8.21
CA THR A 93 12.93 -4.48 9.13
C THR A 93 13.08 -5.29 10.40
N THR A 94 12.41 -4.84 11.45
CA THR A 94 12.41 -5.46 12.76
C THR A 94 11.01 -5.97 13.06
N VAL A 95 10.89 -7.28 13.19
CA VAL A 95 9.66 -7.98 13.54
C VAL A 95 9.64 -8.25 15.02
N HIS A 96 8.62 -7.77 15.72
CA HIS A 96 8.34 -8.24 17.07
C HIS A 96 7.52 -9.51 16.95
N SER A 97 8.01 -10.62 17.48
CA SER A 97 7.17 -11.79 17.64
C SER A 97 6.09 -11.47 18.69
N SER A 98 4.88 -11.97 18.48
CA SER A 98 3.83 -11.98 19.52
C SER A 98 4.16 -12.91 20.69
N ASP A 99 5.28 -13.66 20.60
CA ASP A 99 5.74 -14.56 21.66
C ASP A 99 6.47 -13.75 22.75
N TYR A 100 5.76 -13.49 23.83
CA TYR A 100 6.36 -13.02 25.08
C TYR A 100 6.95 -14.22 25.82
N ILE A 101 8.27 -14.22 26.06
CA ILE A 101 8.88 -15.20 26.97
C ILE A 101 9.00 -14.55 28.35
N ALA A 102 8.34 -15.15 29.34
CA ALA A 102 8.55 -14.80 30.74
C ALA A 102 9.84 -15.47 31.22
N VAL A 103 10.90 -14.68 31.41
CA VAL A 103 12.16 -15.16 32.02
C VAL A 103 12.36 -14.41 33.34
N GLY A 104 12.18 -15.12 34.46
CA GLY A 104 12.43 -14.58 35.80
C GLY A 104 11.60 -13.34 36.15
N GLY A 105 10.30 -13.33 35.82
CA GLY A 105 9.41 -12.20 36.10
C GLY A 105 9.50 -11.03 35.13
N ASN A 106 10.41 -11.07 34.15
CA ASN A 106 10.52 -10.06 33.10
C ASN A 106 9.89 -10.56 31.80
N ILE A 107 8.97 -9.77 31.25
CA ILE A 107 8.41 -9.97 29.91
C ILE A 107 9.43 -9.41 28.91
N ARG A 108 10.05 -10.27 28.11
CA ARG A 108 10.90 -9.84 26.99
C ARG A 108 10.19 -10.11 25.67
N ALA A 109 9.99 -9.05 24.88
CA ALA A 109 9.50 -9.17 23.52
C ALA A 109 10.62 -9.72 22.63
N ASN A 110 10.41 -10.89 22.03
CA ASN A 110 11.36 -11.43 21.07
C ASN A 110 11.33 -10.60 19.79
N THR A 111 12.48 -10.08 19.38
CA THR A 111 12.60 -9.18 18.24
C THR A 111 13.57 -9.77 17.23
N ARG A 112 13.08 -10.02 16.00
CA ARG A 112 13.86 -10.59 14.89
C ARG A 112 14.08 -9.53 13.82
N SER A 113 15.35 -9.28 13.48
CA SER A 113 15.70 -8.46 12.33
C SER A 113 15.64 -9.30 11.06
N LEU A 114 14.85 -8.85 10.09
CA LEU A 114 14.79 -9.41 8.75
C LEU A 114 15.56 -8.49 7.79
N ARG A 115 16.29 -9.09 6.87
CA ARG A 115 17.03 -8.39 5.83
C ARG A 115 16.72 -9.04 4.48
N PHE A 116 16.49 -8.21 3.49
CA PHE A 116 16.16 -8.60 2.14
C PHE A 116 16.99 -7.74 1.19
N ASP A 117 17.59 -8.36 0.18
CA ASP A 117 18.40 -7.63 -0.81
C ASP A 117 17.51 -6.78 -1.71
N ASP A 118 16.34 -7.30 -2.07
CA ASP A 118 15.35 -6.64 -2.91
C ASP A 118 13.94 -6.98 -2.42
N VAL A 119 13.12 -5.94 -2.35
CA VAL A 119 11.70 -6.04 -2.00
C VAL A 119 10.91 -5.12 -2.91
N GLY A 120 10.00 -5.67 -3.71
CA GLY A 120 9.11 -4.90 -4.57
C GLY A 120 7.69 -4.84 -4.02
N ILE A 121 7.05 -3.69 -4.15
CA ILE A 121 5.65 -3.47 -3.76
C ILE A 121 4.96 -2.70 -4.85
N THR A 122 3.84 -3.22 -5.34
CA THR A 122 3.02 -2.57 -6.35
C THR A 122 1.64 -2.34 -5.79
N TYR A 123 1.23 -1.07 -5.73
CA TYR A 123 -0.14 -0.66 -5.45
C TYR A 123 -0.84 -0.37 -6.76
N SER A 124 -2.03 -0.94 -6.96
CA SER A 124 -2.86 -0.65 -8.12
C SER A 124 -4.24 -0.14 -7.70
N VAL A 125 -4.76 0.80 -8.47
CA VAL A 125 -6.07 1.41 -8.26
C VAL A 125 -6.88 1.40 -9.55
N ARG A 126 -8.19 1.24 -9.42
CA ARG A 126 -9.14 1.15 -10.53
C ARG A 126 -10.41 1.96 -10.21
N SER A 127 -11.10 2.44 -11.25
CA SER A 127 -12.46 2.96 -11.14
C SER A 127 -13.48 1.82 -11.11
N SER A 128 -14.37 1.82 -10.11
CA SER A 128 -15.57 0.97 -10.11
C SER A 128 -16.76 1.81 -9.68
N ALA A 129 -17.81 1.82 -10.50
CA ALA A 129 -18.98 2.67 -10.32
C ALA A 129 -18.65 4.17 -10.12
N GLY A 130 -17.65 4.67 -10.87
CA GLY A 130 -17.19 6.07 -10.80
C GLY A 130 -16.34 6.42 -9.56
N LEU A 131 -16.06 5.44 -8.70
CA LEU A 131 -15.26 5.63 -7.49
C LEU A 131 -13.91 4.92 -7.64
N THR A 132 -12.83 5.61 -7.30
CA THR A 132 -11.50 5.00 -7.26
C THR A 132 -11.39 4.09 -6.04
N GLY A 133 -11.03 2.83 -6.28
CA GLY A 133 -10.76 1.82 -5.25
C GLY A 133 -9.39 1.19 -5.42
N ARG A 134 -8.95 0.45 -4.40
CA ARG A 134 -7.79 -0.45 -4.52
C ARG A 134 -8.19 -1.59 -5.45
N ASP A 135 -7.29 -1.97 -6.34
CA ASP A 135 -7.47 -3.11 -7.23
C ASP A 135 -6.67 -4.31 -6.70
N THR A 136 -5.35 -4.17 -6.67
CA THR A 136 -4.42 -5.18 -6.17
C THR A 136 -3.24 -4.53 -5.44
N ILE A 137 -2.76 -5.19 -4.38
CA ILE A 137 -1.45 -4.92 -3.77
C ILE A 137 -0.59 -6.16 -3.97
N THR A 138 0.55 -6.00 -4.62
CA THR A 138 1.49 -7.11 -4.88
C THR A 138 2.80 -6.84 -4.16
N LEU A 139 3.23 -7.79 -3.33
CA LEU A 139 4.54 -7.84 -2.68
C LEU A 139 5.40 -8.90 -3.38
N THR A 140 6.64 -8.54 -3.72
CA THR A 140 7.62 -9.44 -4.33
C THR A 140 8.89 -9.44 -3.50
N ILE A 141 9.46 -10.63 -3.29
CA ILE A 141 10.78 -10.83 -2.68
C ILE A 141 11.55 -11.77 -3.61
N PRO A 142 12.27 -11.22 -4.61
CA PRO A 142 12.92 -12.03 -5.65
C PRO A 142 13.90 -13.06 -5.10
N SER A 143 14.65 -12.72 -4.05
CA SER A 143 15.62 -13.62 -3.40
C SER A 143 14.98 -14.87 -2.79
N LEU A 144 13.67 -14.84 -2.54
CA LEU A 144 12.89 -15.97 -2.02
C LEU A 144 11.95 -16.58 -3.07
N GLN A 145 11.96 -16.08 -4.31
CA GLN A 145 10.99 -16.44 -5.35
C GLN A 145 9.54 -16.32 -4.85
N LEU A 146 9.28 -15.24 -4.10
CA LEU A 146 8.00 -15.01 -3.44
C LEU A 146 7.28 -13.85 -4.10
N GLU A 147 6.03 -14.08 -4.47
CA GLU A 147 5.05 -13.06 -4.85
C GLU A 147 3.77 -13.28 -4.04
N LEU A 148 3.36 -12.27 -3.27
CA LEU A 148 2.06 -12.24 -2.60
C LEU A 148 1.20 -11.18 -3.28
N SER A 149 0.07 -11.59 -3.84
CA SER A 149 -0.89 -10.70 -4.49
C SER A 149 -2.20 -10.67 -3.71
N ILE A 150 -2.62 -9.46 -3.32
CA ILE A 150 -3.81 -9.15 -2.52
C ILE A 150 -4.82 -8.42 -3.41
N GLY A 151 -5.91 -9.08 -3.78
CA GLY A 151 -6.95 -8.51 -4.62
C GLY A 151 -8.17 -8.01 -3.84
N PHE A 152 -8.81 -6.96 -4.34
CA PHE A 152 -9.89 -6.22 -3.69
C PHE A 152 -11.20 -6.23 -4.50
N ALA A 153 -11.39 -7.19 -5.42
CA ALA A 153 -12.54 -7.24 -6.34
C ALA A 153 -13.87 -6.80 -5.68
N ASP A 154 -14.54 -5.81 -6.28
CA ASP A 154 -15.84 -5.27 -5.87
C ASP A 154 -15.94 -4.67 -4.45
N SER A 155 -14.83 -4.59 -3.72
CA SER A 155 -14.77 -4.08 -2.36
C SER A 155 -13.57 -3.17 -2.15
N ARG A 156 -13.81 -1.89 -1.86
CA ARG A 156 -12.73 -0.90 -1.72
C ARG A 156 -11.74 -1.16 -0.56
N ASN A 157 -12.18 -1.94 0.42
CA ASN A 157 -11.49 -2.09 1.70
C ASN A 157 -11.27 -3.55 2.13
N PHE A 158 -12.19 -4.46 1.82
CA PHE A 158 -12.00 -5.89 2.12
C PHE A 158 -11.24 -6.61 1.01
N VAL A 159 -10.30 -7.44 1.42
CA VAL A 159 -9.58 -8.36 0.54
C VAL A 159 -10.51 -9.48 0.10
N ARG A 160 -10.49 -9.80 -1.19
CA ARG A 160 -11.26 -10.89 -1.80
C ARG A 160 -10.43 -12.03 -2.32
N SER A 161 -9.17 -11.77 -2.68
CA SER A 161 -8.24 -12.81 -3.10
C SER A 161 -6.87 -12.61 -2.46
N LEU A 162 -6.25 -13.72 -2.10
CA LEU A 162 -4.87 -13.79 -1.68
C LEU A 162 -4.20 -14.90 -2.47
N LEU A 163 -3.23 -14.52 -3.29
CA LEU A 163 -2.46 -15.45 -4.10
C LEU A 163 -1.01 -15.43 -3.63
N LEU A 164 -0.45 -16.60 -3.35
CA LEU A 164 0.98 -16.78 -3.12
C LEU A 164 1.56 -17.50 -4.32
N ASN A 165 2.49 -16.86 -5.02
CA ASN A 165 3.12 -17.37 -6.23
C ASN A 165 2.10 -17.80 -7.32
N GLY A 166 0.97 -17.07 -7.40
CA GLY A 166 -0.12 -17.36 -8.34
C GLY A 166 -1.16 -18.37 -7.83
N GLU A 167 -0.89 -19.08 -6.74
CA GLU A 167 -1.81 -20.07 -6.15
C GLU A 167 -2.69 -19.41 -5.08
N GLU A 168 -3.99 -19.65 -5.14
CA GLU A 168 -4.94 -19.06 -4.21
C GLU A 168 -4.90 -19.75 -2.84
N LEU A 169 -4.83 -18.97 -1.78
CA LEU A 169 -4.77 -19.48 -0.40
C LEU A 169 -6.17 -19.87 0.13
N LYS A 170 -6.87 -20.78 -0.54
CA LYS A 170 -8.25 -21.23 -0.25
C LYS A 170 -8.32 -22.50 0.64
N PRO A 171 -7.70 -22.52 1.84
CA PRO A 171 -8.56 -22.70 3.02
C PRO A 171 -8.06 -21.99 4.32
N THR A 172 -6.91 -21.32 4.31
CA THR A 172 -6.31 -20.74 5.53
C THR A 172 -7.02 -19.46 6.01
N PHE A 173 -7.88 -18.88 5.16
CA PHE A 173 -8.60 -17.63 5.42
C PHE A 173 -10.13 -17.77 5.50
N SER A 174 -10.69 -18.99 5.58
CA SER A 174 -12.16 -19.16 5.64
C SER A 174 -12.80 -18.41 6.81
N ASP A 175 -12.06 -18.29 7.91
CA ASP A 175 -12.54 -17.69 9.15
C ASP A 175 -11.92 -16.30 9.39
N ILE A 176 -11.12 -15.78 8.45
CA ILE A 176 -10.37 -14.53 8.58
C ILE A 176 -10.77 -13.55 7.49
N GLU A 177 -11.37 -12.43 7.87
CA GLU A 177 -11.53 -11.28 6.99
C GLU A 177 -10.36 -10.33 7.13
N ILE A 178 -9.85 -9.84 5.99
CA ILE A 178 -8.78 -8.85 5.94
C ILE A 178 -9.37 -7.56 5.39
N TYR A 179 -9.19 -6.49 6.16
CA TYR A 179 -9.73 -5.17 5.89
C TYR A 179 -8.61 -4.14 5.87
N PHE A 180 -8.62 -3.28 4.87
CA PHE A 180 -7.77 -2.09 4.78
C PHE A 180 -8.64 -0.88 5.04
N SER A 181 -8.25 -0.04 5.99
CA SER A 181 -9.02 1.17 6.30
C SER A 181 -9.19 2.06 5.06
N GLN A 182 -10.32 2.76 5.00
CA GLN A 182 -10.47 3.90 4.09
C GLN A 182 -9.30 4.87 4.29
N GLY A 183 -8.85 5.49 3.20
CA GLY A 183 -7.64 6.31 3.20
C GLY A 183 -6.67 5.86 2.12
N ASN A 184 -5.43 6.31 2.25
CA ASN A 184 -4.40 6.22 1.21
C ASN A 184 -3.98 4.79 0.80
N ILE A 185 -3.24 4.68 -0.31
CA ILE A 185 -2.72 3.39 -0.81
C ILE A 185 -1.86 2.62 0.20
N PHE A 186 -1.26 3.27 1.21
CA PHE A 186 -0.38 2.66 2.21
C PHE A 186 -1.10 2.28 3.52
N ALA A 187 -2.44 2.24 3.51
CA ALA A 187 -3.21 1.85 4.69
C ALA A 187 -2.80 0.47 5.24
N ASN A 188 -2.86 0.33 6.56
CA ASN A 188 -2.56 -0.93 7.22
C ASN A 188 -3.73 -1.92 7.05
N ALA A 189 -3.38 -3.19 6.90
CA ALA A 189 -4.33 -4.29 7.02
C ALA A 189 -4.71 -4.52 8.48
N ALA A 190 -5.99 -4.72 8.73
CA ALA A 190 -6.58 -5.28 9.93
C ALA A 190 -7.12 -6.67 9.62
N PHE A 191 -7.00 -7.58 10.58
CA PHE A 191 -7.44 -8.96 10.46
C PHE A 191 -8.54 -9.21 11.49
N PHE A 192 -9.66 -9.77 11.05
CA PHE A 192 -10.81 -10.09 11.88
C PHE A 192 -11.12 -11.57 11.75
N ARG A 193 -11.56 -12.21 12.84
CA ARG A 193 -12.17 -13.54 12.76
C ARG A 193 -13.68 -13.43 12.67
N ILE A 194 -14.29 -14.32 11.89
CA ILE A 194 -15.75 -14.44 11.82
C ILE A 194 -16.24 -15.22 13.05
N GLY A 195 -17.02 -14.58 13.93
CA GLY A 195 -17.58 -15.21 15.13
C GLY A 195 -18.87 -16.01 14.88
N LYS A 196 -19.41 -16.65 15.93
CA LYS A 196 -20.62 -17.51 15.89
C LYS A 196 -21.93 -16.82 15.44
N GLU A 197 -21.92 -15.51 15.20
CA GLU A 197 -23.08 -14.72 14.73
C GLU A 197 -22.72 -13.78 13.56
N SER A 198 -21.69 -14.11 12.77
CA SER A 198 -21.17 -13.23 11.69
C SER A 198 -20.68 -11.85 12.16
N LYS A 199 -20.51 -11.65 13.48
CA LYS A 199 -19.83 -10.48 14.04
C LYS A 199 -18.32 -10.62 13.85
N LEU A 200 -17.67 -9.53 13.41
CA LEU A 200 -16.21 -9.45 13.32
C LEU A 200 -15.64 -9.38 14.74
N VAL A 201 -14.87 -10.39 15.14
CA VAL A 201 -14.22 -10.47 16.45
C VAL A 201 -12.72 -10.59 16.23
N GLY A 202 -11.93 -9.63 16.69
CA GLY A 202 -10.47 -9.71 16.59
C GLY A 202 -9.72 -8.45 17.00
N GLU A 203 -8.44 -8.61 17.34
CA GLU A 203 -7.50 -7.50 17.47
C GLU A 203 -6.84 -7.20 16.12
N PRO A 204 -6.78 -5.94 15.68
CA PRO A 204 -6.07 -5.58 14.46
C PRO A 204 -4.57 -5.86 14.63
N LYS A 205 -4.09 -6.95 14.04
CA LYS A 205 -2.65 -7.21 13.92
C LYS A 205 -2.08 -6.44 12.73
N GLN A 206 -1.25 -5.43 12.99
CA GLN A 206 -0.59 -4.68 11.92
C GLN A 206 0.34 -5.59 11.12
N SER A 207 0.29 -5.50 9.79
CA SER A 207 1.29 -6.12 8.92
C SER A 207 2.67 -5.52 9.22
N VAL A 208 3.57 -6.34 9.74
CA VAL A 208 4.92 -5.92 10.15
C VAL A 208 5.72 -5.33 8.99
N PHE A 209 5.44 -5.84 7.79
CA PHE A 209 6.06 -5.39 6.56
C PHE A 209 5.50 -4.03 6.13
N LEU A 210 4.17 -3.89 5.98
CA LEU A 210 3.53 -2.61 5.63
C LEU A 210 3.90 -1.50 6.63
N ARG A 211 3.98 -1.83 7.92
CA ARG A 211 4.44 -0.92 8.97
C ARG A 211 5.87 -0.44 8.76
N ALA A 212 6.75 -1.28 8.24
CA ALA A 212 8.14 -0.93 8.01
C ALA A 212 8.31 0.01 6.81
N ILE A 213 7.55 -0.22 5.73
CA ILE A 213 7.51 0.71 4.59
C ILE A 213 6.87 2.02 4.99
N GLN A 214 5.77 1.97 5.74
CA GLN A 214 5.13 3.17 6.26
C GLN A 214 6.10 3.97 7.11
N LYS A 215 6.77 3.34 8.09
CA LYS A 215 7.80 3.98 8.90
C LYS A 215 8.93 4.60 8.06
N GLU A 216 9.27 3.94 6.96
CA GLU A 216 10.31 4.40 6.04
C GLU A 216 9.87 5.63 5.25
N LEU A 217 8.66 5.58 4.67
CA LEU A 217 8.06 6.67 3.93
C LEU A 217 7.77 7.87 4.85
N ASP A 218 7.31 7.62 6.07
CA ASP A 218 7.05 8.64 7.11
C ASP A 218 8.30 9.47 7.44
N ARG A 219 9.52 8.97 7.19
CA ARG A 219 10.76 9.77 7.36
C ARG A 219 10.87 10.90 6.34
N TYR A 220 10.17 10.79 5.22
CA TYR A 220 10.21 11.70 4.09
C TYR A 220 8.92 12.52 3.95
N VAL A 221 7.88 12.23 4.74
CA VAL A 221 6.64 13.02 4.74
C VAL A 221 6.63 13.97 5.94
N ASP A 222 6.22 15.22 5.71
CA ASP A 222 6.30 16.32 6.67
C ASP A 222 5.60 15.99 8.00
N GLY A 223 6.19 16.40 9.13
CA GLY A 223 5.78 16.08 10.51
C GLY A 223 4.42 16.63 10.95
N ARG A 224 3.64 17.16 10.00
CA ARG A 224 2.21 17.51 10.14
C ARG A 224 1.30 16.28 10.02
N ILE A 225 1.84 15.13 9.61
CA ILE A 225 1.13 13.86 9.71
C ILE A 225 1.01 13.47 11.17
N SER A 226 -0.20 13.48 11.69
CA SER A 226 -0.46 13.00 13.03
C SER A 226 -0.13 11.50 13.16
N ARG A 227 0.85 11.17 14.01
CA ARG A 227 1.21 9.79 14.41
C ARG A 227 0.00 8.97 14.87
N THR A 228 -1.04 9.62 15.40
CA THR A 228 -2.26 8.95 15.87
C THR A 228 -3.20 8.60 14.73
N THR A 229 -3.23 9.34 13.63
CA THR A 229 -4.18 9.07 12.52
C THR A 229 -3.85 7.78 11.76
N ILE A 230 -2.57 7.45 11.63
CA ILE A 230 -2.08 6.28 10.88
C ILE A 230 -2.32 4.95 11.63
N ALA A 231 -2.25 4.96 12.96
CA ALA A 231 -2.33 3.75 13.78
C ALA A 231 -3.63 3.64 14.61
N SER A 232 -4.30 4.74 14.96
CA SER A 232 -5.43 4.72 15.91
C SER A 232 -6.82 4.64 15.28
N GLU A 233 -6.95 4.81 13.96
CA GLU A 233 -8.27 4.93 13.32
C GLU A 233 -8.84 3.60 12.79
N GLY A 234 -8.07 2.52 12.81
CA GLY A 234 -8.59 1.16 12.60
C GLY A 234 -9.30 0.56 13.82
N VAL A 235 -9.04 1.09 15.03
CA VAL A 235 -9.56 0.52 16.28
C VAL A 235 -10.85 1.21 16.74
N LYS A 236 -11.02 2.51 16.46
CA LYS A 236 -12.12 3.30 17.05
C LYS A 236 -13.48 3.19 16.35
N ASN A 237 -13.54 2.68 15.12
CA ASN A 237 -14.76 2.73 14.30
C ASN A 237 -15.46 1.38 14.08
N ILE A 238 -15.08 0.32 14.81
CA ILE A 238 -15.64 -1.04 14.60
C ILE A 238 -16.55 -1.49 15.76
N THR A 239 -16.75 -0.63 16.78
CA THR A 239 -17.64 -0.91 17.93
C THR A 239 -18.92 -0.07 17.96
N LYS A 240 -19.35 0.50 16.83
CA LYS A 240 -20.69 1.12 16.72
C LYS A 240 -21.35 0.73 15.39
N GLU A 241 -21.93 -0.45 15.33
CA GLU A 241 -23.36 -0.76 15.54
C GLU A 241 -23.59 -2.26 15.35
#